data_AF-A0A3D3PCD6-F1
#
_entry.id   AF-A0A3D3PCD6-F1
#
_cell.length_a   1.000
_cell.length_b   1.000
_cell.length_c   1.000
_cell.angle_alpha   90.00
_cell.angle_beta   90.00
_cell.angle_gamma   90.00
#
_symmetry.space_group_name_H-M   'P 1'
#
loop_
_entity.id
_entity.type
_entity.pdbx_description
1 polymer ?
#
loop_
_entity_poly.entity_id
_entity_poly.type
_entity_poly.pdbx_seq_one_letter_code
_entity_poly.pdbx_strand_id
1 'polypeptide(L)'
;MNYNKTNNIFGWICFLIASVTYILTLEPSASYWDCGEFISAAFKLQIVHQPGAPLFLMIGKIFSLMAGSDLTRVACWINISSALASAATILFLFWTITALVKKVVLKPGDEITTARMISIMGSGVVGALAYAYSDSFWFSAVEAEVYALSSLCTAIVFWAILKWDAHAEEPDADKWLVFIAYIMGLSIGVHLLNLLVIPAIAFLYYFKKEKNPTTGGSILTFFIGCFILGFIQYGIVQYLIKFAAYSDLLFVNTLGLGFGSGVIFFILLVIITLAAGIFYTIKGVKLHLIIAAASFIALMTIGGGLWGLVSALILLAILEFILKIQQHRR
;
A
#
# COMPACT_ATOMS: atom_id res chain seq x y z
N MET A 1 5.45 9.55 33.38
CA MET A 1 4.44 8.88 32.53
C MET A 1 5.15 8.08 31.44
N ASN A 2 4.68 6.87 31.12
CA ASN A 2 5.26 6.09 30.03
C ASN A 2 4.78 6.65 28.67
N TYR A 3 5.71 7.10 27.82
CA TYR A 3 5.40 7.66 26.50
C TYR A 3 4.64 6.71 25.61
N ASN A 4 5.12 5.49 25.45
CA ASN A 4 4.51 4.51 24.54
C ASN A 4 3.08 4.19 24.95
N LYS A 5 2.83 4.01 26.24
CA LYS A 5 1.47 3.75 26.76
C LYS A 5 0.54 4.94 26.50
N THR A 6 1.00 6.16 26.79
CA THR A 6 0.20 7.38 26.61
C THR A 6 -0.11 7.60 25.12
N ASN A 7 0.91 7.52 24.26
CA ASN A 7 0.76 7.66 22.82
C ASN A 7 -0.22 6.63 22.22
N ASN A 8 -0.16 5.38 22.66
CA ASN A 8 -1.08 4.36 22.17
C ASN A 8 -2.53 4.64 22.60
N ILE A 9 -2.75 5.04 23.86
CA ILE A 9 -4.08 5.37 24.38
C ILE A 9 -4.68 6.56 23.62
N PHE A 10 -3.94 7.65 23.46
CA PHE A 10 -4.46 8.84 22.76
C PHE A 10 -4.76 8.56 21.29
N GLY A 11 -3.97 7.73 20.63
CA GLY A 11 -4.30 7.25 19.29
C GLY A 11 -5.66 6.56 19.25
N TRP A 12 -5.88 5.58 20.14
CA TRP A 12 -7.16 4.87 20.22
C TRP A 12 -8.33 5.76 20.64
N ILE A 13 -8.09 6.81 21.44
CA ILE A 13 -9.10 7.82 21.73
C ILE A 13 -9.50 8.57 20.45
N CYS A 14 -8.53 9.02 19.65
CA CYS A 14 -8.82 9.66 18.35
C CYS A 14 -9.59 8.71 17.42
N PHE A 15 -9.22 7.42 17.38
CA PHE A 15 -9.96 6.40 16.64
C PHE A 15 -11.42 6.32 17.08
N LEU A 16 -11.68 6.26 18.39
CA LEU A 16 -13.04 6.15 18.93
C LEU A 16 -13.86 7.41 18.64
N ILE A 17 -13.29 8.60 18.81
CA ILE A 17 -13.96 9.87 18.50
C ILE A 17 -14.34 9.92 17.02
N ALA A 18 -13.41 9.61 16.12
CA ALA A 18 -13.67 9.59 14.68
C ALA A 18 -14.69 8.52 14.30
N SER A 19 -14.57 7.30 14.84
CA SER A 19 -15.52 6.20 14.58
C SER A 19 -16.94 6.57 14.98
N VAL A 20 -17.13 7.10 16.19
CA VAL A 20 -18.44 7.52 16.68
C VAL A 20 -19.00 8.64 15.81
N THR A 21 -18.17 9.64 15.48
CA THR A 21 -18.57 10.75 14.61
C THR A 21 -19.08 10.20 13.27
N TYR A 22 -18.25 9.45 12.54
CA TYR A 22 -18.59 8.99 11.20
C TYR A 22 -19.74 7.99 11.20
N ILE A 23 -19.84 7.11 12.21
CA ILE A 23 -20.96 6.17 12.30
C ILE A 23 -22.29 6.89 12.60
N LEU A 24 -22.28 7.96 13.39
CA LEU A 24 -23.49 8.73 13.67
C LEU A 24 -23.93 9.61 12.50
N THR A 25 -23.01 9.93 11.57
CA THR A 25 -23.28 10.81 10.42
C THR A 25 -23.18 10.10 9.07
N LEU A 26 -23.07 8.77 9.04
CA LEU A 26 -22.96 8.04 7.78
C LEU A 26 -24.24 8.13 6.96
N GLU A 27 -24.10 8.06 5.64
CA GLU A 27 -25.26 7.92 4.77
C GLU A 27 -25.95 6.57 5.07
N PRO A 28 -27.23 6.53 5.46
CA PRO A 28 -27.91 5.26 5.78
C PRO A 28 -28.14 4.39 4.54
N SER A 29 -28.09 4.98 3.34
CA SER A 29 -28.41 4.36 2.07
C SER A 29 -27.26 4.47 1.04
N ALA A 30 -27.57 4.40 -0.25
CA ALA A 30 -26.58 4.68 -1.29
C ALA A 30 -26.56 6.19 -1.54
N SER A 31 -25.41 6.84 -1.37
CA SER A 31 -25.22 8.25 -1.73
C SER A 31 -25.12 8.43 -3.24
N TYR A 32 -25.04 9.69 -3.66
CA TYR A 32 -24.84 10.08 -5.05
C TYR A 32 -23.48 9.58 -5.57
N TRP A 33 -23.31 9.52 -6.90
CA TRP A 33 -22.07 9.13 -7.57
C TRP A 33 -21.79 7.60 -7.56
N ASP A 34 -20.57 7.18 -7.23
CA ASP A 34 -20.08 5.81 -7.42
C ASP A 34 -20.50 4.86 -6.30
N CYS A 35 -20.97 5.38 -5.15
CA CYS A 35 -21.37 4.58 -3.99
C CYS A 35 -22.39 3.49 -4.33
N GLY A 36 -23.39 3.79 -5.16
CA GLY A 36 -24.37 2.79 -5.60
C GLY A 36 -23.73 1.63 -6.38
N GLU A 37 -22.74 1.91 -7.22
CA GLU A 37 -21.97 0.90 -7.94
C GLU A 37 -21.12 0.09 -6.96
N PHE A 38 -20.36 0.75 -6.09
CA PHE A 38 -19.48 0.08 -5.12
C PHE A 38 -20.25 -0.80 -4.13
N ILE A 39 -21.37 -0.32 -3.59
CA ILE A 39 -22.24 -1.07 -2.68
C ILE A 39 -22.82 -2.30 -3.38
N SER A 40 -23.38 -2.13 -4.58
CA SER A 40 -23.99 -3.24 -5.32
C SER A 40 -22.95 -4.27 -5.77
N ALA A 41 -21.79 -3.81 -6.25
CA ALA A 41 -20.68 -4.66 -6.65
C ALA A 41 -20.07 -5.40 -5.46
N ALA A 42 -19.89 -4.75 -4.30
CA ALA A 42 -19.37 -5.40 -3.09
C ALA A 42 -20.37 -6.46 -2.58
N PHE A 43 -21.68 -6.16 -2.61
CA PHE A 43 -22.70 -7.10 -2.19
C PHE A 43 -22.74 -8.37 -3.07
N LYS A 44 -22.54 -8.23 -4.38
CA LYS A 44 -22.58 -9.33 -5.34
C LYS A 44 -21.22 -9.89 -5.74
N LEU A 45 -20.11 -9.31 -5.26
CA LEU A 45 -18.74 -9.56 -5.72
C LEU A 45 -18.61 -9.42 -7.25
N GLN A 46 -19.16 -8.34 -7.79
CA GLN A 46 -19.05 -7.98 -9.21
C GLN A 46 -17.85 -7.06 -9.46
N ILE A 47 -17.70 -6.60 -10.70
CA ILE A 47 -16.59 -5.75 -11.13
C ILE A 47 -17.14 -4.33 -11.26
N VAL A 48 -16.47 -3.39 -10.57
CA VAL A 48 -16.68 -1.95 -10.76
C VAL A 48 -15.90 -1.45 -11.97
N HIS A 49 -16.16 -0.21 -12.38
CA HIS A 49 -15.41 0.47 -13.42
C HIS A 49 -13.88 0.33 -13.25
N GLN A 50 -13.16 0.40 -14.38
CA GLN A 50 -11.71 0.19 -14.40
C GLN A 50 -10.97 1.20 -13.50
N PRO A 51 -9.93 0.80 -12.74
CA PRO A 51 -9.19 -0.47 -12.84
C PRO A 51 -9.79 -1.65 -12.04
N GLY A 52 -10.95 -1.47 -11.42
CA GLY A 52 -11.51 -2.38 -10.42
C GLY A 52 -11.05 -2.07 -9.00
N ALA A 53 -11.61 -2.76 -8.00
CA ALA A 53 -11.25 -2.59 -6.59
C ALA A 53 -11.44 -3.89 -5.76
N PRO A 54 -10.81 -5.02 -6.14
CA PRO A 54 -11.12 -6.34 -5.59
C PRO A 54 -11.00 -6.43 -4.07
N LEU A 55 -9.97 -5.81 -3.47
CA LEU A 55 -9.80 -5.83 -2.01
C LEU A 55 -10.87 -4.99 -1.30
N PHE A 56 -11.21 -3.82 -1.85
CA PHE A 56 -12.32 -3.01 -1.35
C PHE A 56 -13.62 -3.82 -1.38
N LEU A 57 -13.93 -4.48 -2.50
CA LEU A 57 -15.17 -5.25 -2.66
C LEU A 57 -15.22 -6.48 -1.74
N MET A 58 -14.08 -7.14 -1.51
CA MET A 58 -13.99 -8.26 -0.54
C MET A 58 -14.25 -7.79 0.90
N ILE A 59 -13.68 -6.64 1.29
CA ILE A 59 -13.93 -6.06 2.62
C ILE A 59 -15.40 -5.62 2.72
N GLY A 60 -15.91 -4.89 1.73
CA GLY A 60 -17.32 -4.50 1.67
C GLY A 60 -18.27 -5.69 1.72
N LYS A 61 -17.92 -6.81 1.06
CA LYS A 61 -18.68 -8.05 1.14
C LYS A 61 -18.78 -8.57 2.57
N ILE A 62 -17.69 -8.59 3.33
CA ILE A 62 -17.70 -9.02 4.74
C ILE A 62 -18.69 -8.17 5.55
N PHE A 63 -18.63 -6.84 5.40
CA PHE A 63 -19.55 -5.94 6.08
C PHE A 63 -21.01 -6.14 5.64
N SER A 64 -21.25 -6.36 4.34
CA SER A 64 -22.60 -6.61 3.82
C SER A 64 -23.27 -7.84 4.47
N LEU A 65 -22.50 -8.84 4.92
CA LEU A 65 -23.02 -10.03 5.59
C LEU A 65 -23.60 -9.70 6.97
N MET A 66 -23.17 -8.61 7.60
CA MET A 66 -23.70 -8.14 8.88
C MET A 66 -25.16 -7.64 8.77
N ALA A 67 -25.65 -7.40 7.55
CA ALA A 67 -27.06 -7.11 7.29
C ALA A 67 -27.97 -8.32 7.54
N GLY A 68 -27.43 -9.54 7.57
CA GLY A 68 -28.18 -10.77 7.79
C GLY A 68 -29.27 -10.96 6.74
N SER A 69 -30.52 -11.09 7.18
CA SER A 69 -31.70 -11.22 6.30
C SER A 69 -32.29 -9.88 5.86
N ASP A 70 -31.91 -8.77 6.49
CA ASP A 70 -32.43 -7.45 6.19
C ASP A 70 -31.57 -6.76 5.11
N LEU A 71 -31.93 -7.01 3.85
CA LEU A 71 -31.20 -6.46 2.70
C LEU A 71 -31.24 -4.93 2.63
N THR A 72 -32.18 -4.28 3.32
CA THR A 72 -32.27 -2.81 3.35
C THR A 72 -31.09 -2.17 4.09
N ARG A 73 -30.38 -2.95 4.93
CA ARG A 73 -29.23 -2.49 5.73
C ARG A 73 -27.87 -2.72 5.08
N VAL A 74 -27.83 -3.34 3.89
CA VAL A 74 -26.56 -3.64 3.21
C VAL A 74 -25.73 -2.37 2.97
N ALA A 75 -26.36 -1.31 2.45
CA ALA A 75 -25.69 -0.03 2.20
C ALA A 75 -25.07 0.55 3.47
N CYS A 76 -25.87 0.67 4.54
CA CYS A 76 -25.42 1.14 5.86
C CYS A 76 -24.20 0.36 6.37
N TRP A 77 -24.22 -0.98 6.31
CA TRP A 77 -23.08 -1.78 6.77
C TRP A 77 -21.83 -1.60 5.94
N ILE A 78 -21.95 -1.42 4.62
CA ILE A 78 -20.79 -1.13 3.77
C ILE A 78 -20.27 0.29 4.06
N ASN A 79 -21.14 1.28 4.29
CA ASN A 79 -20.73 2.63 4.72
C ASN A 79 -20.02 2.61 6.09
N ILE A 80 -20.44 1.75 7.03
CA ILE A 80 -19.71 1.52 8.29
C ILE A 80 -18.27 1.06 8.04
N SER A 81 -18.02 0.27 7.00
CA SER A 81 -16.65 -0.15 6.65
C SER A 81 -15.77 1.04 6.28
N SER A 82 -16.29 2.01 5.52
CA SER A 82 -15.61 3.28 5.22
C SER A 82 -15.39 4.09 6.48
N ALA A 83 -16.41 4.25 7.33
CA ALA A 83 -16.31 5.00 8.58
C ALA A 83 -15.19 4.47 9.49
N LEU A 84 -15.09 3.14 9.63
CA LEU A 84 -14.05 2.50 10.43
C LEU A 84 -12.66 2.60 9.78
N ALA A 85 -12.56 2.47 8.46
CA ALA A 85 -11.29 2.64 7.74
C ALA A 85 -10.77 4.09 7.85
N SER A 86 -11.66 5.07 7.72
CA SER A 86 -11.33 6.49 7.91
C SER A 86 -11.00 6.80 9.37
N ALA A 87 -11.69 6.24 10.35
CA ALA A 87 -11.31 6.39 11.76
C ALA A 87 -9.94 5.77 12.06
N ALA A 88 -9.61 4.63 11.45
CA ALA A 88 -8.27 4.04 11.54
C ALA A 88 -7.22 4.93 10.85
N THR A 89 -7.57 5.67 9.80
CA THR A 89 -6.68 6.68 9.21
C THR A 89 -6.32 7.75 10.23
N ILE A 90 -7.30 8.24 11.02
CA ILE A 90 -7.08 9.23 12.08
C ILE A 90 -6.15 8.68 13.19
N LEU A 91 -6.27 7.39 13.54
CA LEU A 91 -5.36 6.70 14.46
C LEU A 91 -3.90 6.75 13.98
N PHE A 92 -3.66 6.35 12.73
CA PHE A 92 -2.31 6.32 12.16
C PHE A 92 -1.77 7.73 11.90
N LEU A 93 -2.63 8.68 11.54
CA LEU A 93 -2.27 10.09 11.41
C LEU A 93 -1.83 10.66 12.76
N PHE A 94 -2.55 10.38 13.84
CA PHE A 94 -2.13 10.75 15.19
C PHE A 94 -0.72 10.22 15.50
N TRP A 95 -0.45 8.93 15.28
CA TRP A 95 0.88 8.35 15.53
C TRP A 95 1.97 8.91 14.61
N THR A 96 1.62 9.30 13.40
CA THR A 96 2.52 9.95 12.45
C THR A 96 2.92 11.34 12.96
N ILE A 97 1.93 12.15 13.36
CA ILE A 97 2.17 13.49 13.90
C ILE A 97 2.99 13.40 15.18
N THR A 98 2.65 12.52 16.12
CA THR A 98 3.42 12.41 17.37
C THR A 98 4.84 11.93 17.14
N ALA A 99 5.07 11.01 16.18
CA ALA A 99 6.42 10.58 15.80
C ALA A 99 7.26 11.73 15.23
N LEU A 100 6.67 12.55 14.35
CA LEU A 100 7.35 13.72 13.76
C LEU A 100 7.64 14.78 14.81
N VAL A 101 6.64 15.17 15.62
CA VAL A 101 6.82 16.19 16.66
C VAL A 101 7.87 15.71 17.66
N LYS A 102 7.82 14.45 18.10
CA LYS A 102 8.85 13.88 18.97
C LYS A 102 10.25 14.01 18.39
N LYS A 103 10.44 13.73 17.09
CA LYS A 103 11.73 13.85 16.40
C LYS A 103 12.25 15.30 16.34
N VAL A 104 11.34 16.29 16.33
CA VAL A 104 11.69 17.72 16.33
C VAL A 104 12.02 18.23 17.74
N VAL A 105 11.21 17.88 18.75
CA VAL A 105 11.35 18.44 20.10
C VAL A 105 12.30 17.67 21.04
N LEU A 106 12.66 16.43 20.72
CA LEU A 106 13.58 15.61 21.53
C LEU A 106 14.87 15.32 20.77
N LYS A 107 16.01 15.56 21.42
CA LYS A 107 17.32 15.11 20.96
C LYS A 107 17.69 13.76 21.59
N PRO A 108 18.65 13.00 21.01
CA PRO A 108 19.16 11.78 21.63
C PRO A 108 19.66 12.05 23.05
N GLY A 109 19.16 11.30 24.03
CA GLY A 109 19.50 11.46 25.46
C GLY A 109 18.57 12.39 26.25
N ASP A 110 17.64 13.08 25.60
CA ASP A 110 16.69 13.96 26.28
C ASP A 110 15.65 13.16 27.09
N GLU A 111 15.37 13.62 28.31
CA GLU A 111 14.23 13.15 29.07
C GLU A 111 12.91 13.75 28.56
N ILE A 112 11.85 12.94 28.65
CA ILE A 112 10.49 13.37 28.29
C ILE A 112 9.85 13.99 29.52
N THR A 113 9.95 15.31 29.63
CA THR A 113 9.23 16.10 30.65
C THR A 113 7.73 16.11 30.38
N THR A 114 6.92 16.40 31.40
CA THR A 114 5.45 16.51 31.28
C THR A 114 5.04 17.55 30.23
N ALA A 115 5.69 18.70 30.20
CA ALA A 115 5.41 19.75 29.22
C ALA A 115 5.64 19.25 27.78
N ARG A 116 6.77 18.59 27.52
CA ARG A 116 7.07 18.00 26.19
C ARG A 116 6.09 16.91 25.81
N MET A 117 5.68 16.08 26.79
CA MET A 117 4.65 15.06 26.56
C MET A 117 3.31 15.68 26.16
N ILE A 118 2.88 16.75 26.85
CA ILE A 118 1.66 17.49 26.51
C ILE A 118 1.77 18.10 25.12
N SER A 119 2.90 18.72 24.78
CA SER A 119 3.13 19.26 23.43
C SER A 119 3.02 18.19 22.35
N ILE A 120 3.67 17.04 22.52
CA ILE A 120 3.64 15.94 21.53
C ILE A 120 2.21 15.39 21.39
N MET A 121 1.56 15.04 22.50
CA MET A 121 0.20 14.47 22.46
C MET A 121 -0.82 15.48 21.95
N GLY A 122 -0.73 16.73 22.40
CA GLY A 122 -1.61 17.83 21.99
C GLY A 122 -1.52 18.12 20.51
N SER A 123 -0.30 18.20 19.94
CA SER A 123 -0.11 18.34 18.50
C SER A 123 -0.72 17.16 17.72
N GLY A 124 -0.54 15.93 18.22
CA GLY A 124 -1.15 14.74 17.64
C GLY A 124 -2.67 14.80 17.62
N VAL A 125 -3.30 15.10 18.77
CA VAL A 125 -4.77 15.18 18.90
C VAL A 125 -5.34 16.28 18.02
N VAL A 126 -4.79 17.50 18.11
CA VAL A 126 -5.28 18.65 17.34
C VAL A 126 -5.14 18.41 15.84
N GLY A 127 -3.97 17.95 15.38
CA GLY A 127 -3.76 17.72 13.95
C GLY A 127 -4.59 16.56 13.38
N ALA A 128 -4.70 15.46 14.12
CA ALA A 128 -5.50 14.32 13.67
C ALA A 128 -7.00 14.63 13.64
N LEU A 129 -7.53 15.30 14.67
CA LEU A 129 -8.94 15.67 14.70
C LEU A 129 -9.27 16.82 13.74
N ALA A 130 -8.35 17.76 13.51
CA ALA A 130 -8.55 18.79 12.47
C ALA A 130 -8.74 18.16 11.08
N TYR A 131 -7.97 17.11 10.76
CA TYR A 131 -8.18 16.36 9.52
C TYR A 131 -9.48 15.55 9.55
N ALA A 132 -9.81 14.94 10.69
CA ALA A 132 -11.04 14.17 10.85
C ALA A 132 -12.31 14.99 10.53
N TYR A 133 -12.28 16.28 10.86
CA TYR A 133 -13.38 17.21 10.63
C TYR A 133 -13.18 18.11 9.40
N SER A 134 -12.23 17.78 8.52
CA SER A 134 -12.10 18.45 7.23
C SER A 134 -13.17 17.97 6.26
N ASP A 135 -13.78 18.90 5.52
CA ASP A 135 -14.95 18.65 4.67
C ASP A 135 -14.74 17.47 3.70
N SER A 136 -13.67 17.51 2.91
CA SER A 136 -13.38 16.46 1.93
C SER A 136 -13.11 15.09 2.55
N PHE A 137 -12.42 15.04 3.70
CA PHE A 137 -12.14 13.76 4.35
C PHE A 137 -13.38 13.19 5.03
N TRP A 138 -14.17 14.04 5.70
CA TRP A 138 -15.41 13.63 6.33
C TRP A 138 -16.37 13.09 5.28
N PHE A 139 -16.58 13.81 4.17
CA PHE A 139 -17.46 13.38 3.08
C PHE A 139 -17.12 11.96 2.60
N SER A 140 -15.85 11.69 2.31
CA SER A 140 -15.41 10.33 1.92
C SER A 140 -15.46 9.29 3.05
N ALA A 141 -15.51 9.70 4.32
CA ALA A 141 -15.58 8.78 5.46
C ALA A 141 -16.99 8.24 5.71
N VAL A 142 -18.03 8.96 5.28
CA VAL A 142 -19.45 8.63 5.57
C VAL A 142 -20.12 7.79 4.48
N GLU A 143 -19.41 7.47 3.41
CA GLU A 143 -19.94 6.76 2.24
C GLU A 143 -18.99 5.67 1.70
N ALA A 144 -19.55 4.71 0.98
CA ALA A 144 -18.86 3.54 0.46
C ALA A 144 -18.08 3.81 -0.82
N GLU A 145 -16.98 4.56 -0.70
CA GLU A 145 -15.99 4.73 -1.77
C GLU A 145 -14.60 4.20 -1.40
N VAL A 146 -13.79 3.99 -2.44
CA VAL A 146 -12.42 3.47 -2.31
C VAL A 146 -11.48 4.39 -1.53
N TYR A 147 -11.82 5.67 -1.37
CA TYR A 147 -10.98 6.67 -0.74
C TYR A 147 -10.74 6.43 0.76
N ALA A 148 -11.72 5.86 1.48
CA ALA A 148 -11.57 5.55 2.91
C ALA A 148 -10.46 4.52 3.15
N LEU A 149 -10.51 3.39 2.44
CA LEU A 149 -9.47 2.36 2.51
C LEU A 149 -8.15 2.82 1.89
N SER A 150 -8.19 3.64 0.83
CA SER A 150 -6.97 4.20 0.22
C SER A 150 -6.23 5.13 1.20
N SER A 151 -6.97 5.96 1.94
CA SER A 151 -6.43 6.85 2.97
C SER A 151 -5.83 6.05 4.12
N LEU A 152 -6.48 4.96 4.53
CA LEU A 152 -5.93 4.07 5.56
C LEU A 152 -4.62 3.43 5.13
N CYS A 153 -4.54 2.89 3.91
CA CYS A 153 -3.29 2.34 3.37
C CYS A 153 -2.18 3.41 3.37
N THR A 154 -2.51 4.63 2.93
CA THR A 154 -1.59 5.78 2.91
C THR A 154 -1.07 6.11 4.31
N ALA A 155 -1.95 6.20 5.30
CA ALA A 155 -1.58 6.52 6.68
C ALA A 155 -0.72 5.40 7.31
N ILE A 156 -1.03 4.13 7.05
CA ILE A 156 -0.22 2.99 7.50
C ILE A 156 1.18 3.04 6.88
N VAL A 157 1.29 3.31 5.58
CA VAL A 157 2.59 3.39 4.89
C VAL A 157 3.44 4.54 5.43
N PHE A 158 2.87 5.74 5.59
CA PHE A 158 3.57 6.87 6.18
C PHE A 158 4.01 6.62 7.62
N TRP A 159 3.15 6.02 8.43
CA TRP A 159 3.50 5.62 9.79
C TRP A 159 4.63 4.56 9.79
N ALA A 160 4.57 3.58 8.89
CA ALA A 160 5.55 2.50 8.80
C ALA A 160 6.94 3.00 8.36
N ILE A 161 7.03 3.98 7.45
CA ILE A 161 8.33 4.53 7.05
C ILE A 161 8.96 5.36 8.17
N LEU A 162 8.16 6.00 9.02
CA LEU A 162 8.68 6.64 10.24
C LEU A 162 9.11 5.61 11.29
N LYS A 163 8.46 4.46 11.36
CA LYS A 163 8.93 3.33 12.18
C LYS A 163 10.26 2.80 11.67
N TRP A 164 10.41 2.63 10.36
CA TRP A 164 11.69 2.29 9.75
C TRP A 164 12.77 3.33 10.09
N ASP A 165 12.50 4.62 9.88
CA ASP A 165 13.45 5.73 10.16
C ASP A 165 13.94 5.73 11.63
N ALA A 166 13.04 5.44 12.57
CA ALA A 166 13.36 5.36 13.99
C ALA A 166 14.24 4.15 14.36
N HIS A 167 14.18 3.06 13.60
CA HIS A 167 14.88 1.80 13.88
C HIS A 167 15.93 1.46 12.81
N ALA A 168 16.27 2.37 11.88
CA ALA A 168 17.02 2.03 10.65
C ALA A 168 18.46 1.52 10.85
N GLU A 169 18.98 1.60 12.08
CA GLU A 169 20.29 1.06 12.48
C GLU A 169 20.18 -0.33 13.12
N GLU A 170 18.96 -0.81 13.37
CA GLU A 170 18.72 -2.14 13.92
C GLU A 170 18.85 -3.21 12.82
N PRO A 171 19.39 -4.41 13.14
CA PRO A 171 19.61 -5.46 12.14
C PRO A 171 18.35 -5.92 11.39
N ASP A 172 17.17 -5.76 11.98
CA ASP A 172 15.89 -6.21 11.44
C ASP A 172 14.99 -5.05 10.97
N ALA A 173 15.53 -3.84 10.82
CA ALA A 173 14.77 -2.65 10.41
C ALA A 173 14.06 -2.82 9.06
N ASP A 174 14.66 -3.56 8.13
CA ASP A 174 14.15 -3.77 6.77
C ASP A 174 12.80 -4.47 6.72
N LYS A 175 12.36 -5.12 7.82
CA LYS A 175 10.99 -5.66 7.93
C LYS A 175 9.93 -4.60 7.70
N TRP A 176 10.19 -3.34 8.06
CA TRP A 176 9.29 -2.22 7.81
C TRP A 176 9.21 -1.87 6.33
N LEU A 177 10.31 -1.96 5.58
CA LEU A 177 10.30 -1.75 4.12
C LEU A 177 9.53 -2.84 3.41
N VAL A 178 9.66 -4.09 3.86
CA VAL A 178 8.86 -5.22 3.37
C VAL A 178 7.37 -5.02 3.69
N PHE A 179 7.05 -4.57 4.90
CA PHE A 179 5.67 -4.26 5.30
C PHE A 179 5.08 -3.13 4.46
N ILE A 180 5.84 -2.07 4.19
CA ILE A 180 5.43 -0.98 3.28
C ILE A 180 5.13 -1.53 1.89
N ALA A 181 6.06 -2.29 1.30
CA ALA A 181 5.85 -2.90 -0.01
C ALA A 181 4.60 -3.79 -0.06
N TYR A 182 4.34 -4.53 1.01
CA TYR A 182 3.14 -5.36 1.15
C TYR A 182 1.85 -4.54 1.18
N ILE A 183 1.76 -3.51 2.03
CA ILE A 183 0.58 -2.64 2.12
C ILE A 183 0.36 -1.87 0.82
N MET A 184 1.45 -1.42 0.18
CA MET A 184 1.39 -0.80 -1.14
C MET A 184 0.86 -1.76 -2.20
N GLY A 185 1.34 -3.01 -2.21
CA GLY A 185 0.83 -4.05 -3.10
C GLY A 185 -0.67 -4.32 -2.90
N LEU A 186 -1.11 -4.49 -1.64
CA LEU A 186 -2.52 -4.65 -1.31
C LEU A 186 -3.38 -3.46 -1.73
N SER A 187 -2.84 -2.23 -1.57
CA SER A 187 -3.58 -1.01 -1.91
C SER A 187 -3.92 -0.89 -3.39
N ILE A 188 -3.20 -1.56 -4.30
CA ILE A 188 -3.56 -1.64 -5.72
C ILE A 188 -4.93 -2.30 -5.90
N GLY A 189 -5.28 -3.25 -5.02
CA GLY A 189 -6.61 -3.86 -4.98
C GLY A 189 -7.71 -2.96 -4.40
N VAL A 190 -7.37 -1.75 -3.94
CA VAL A 190 -8.31 -0.74 -3.43
C VAL A 190 -8.33 0.45 -4.38
N HIS A 191 -7.22 1.18 -4.48
CA HIS A 191 -7.07 2.37 -5.29
C HIS A 191 -5.57 2.73 -5.46
N LEU A 192 -5.19 3.24 -6.63
CA LEU A 192 -3.79 3.52 -6.99
C LEU A 192 -3.17 4.73 -6.27
N LEU A 193 -3.97 5.56 -5.62
CA LEU A 193 -3.52 6.81 -4.98
C LEU A 193 -2.42 6.59 -3.94
N ASN A 194 -2.42 5.48 -3.21
CA ASN A 194 -1.39 5.16 -2.22
C ASN A 194 0.02 5.04 -2.85
N LEU A 195 0.15 4.77 -4.16
CA LEU A 195 1.45 4.77 -4.82
C LEU A 195 2.12 6.14 -4.78
N LEU A 196 1.37 7.24 -4.65
CA LEU A 196 1.91 8.60 -4.55
C LEU A 196 2.78 8.83 -3.31
N VAL A 197 2.82 7.88 -2.37
CA VAL A 197 3.71 7.93 -1.20
C VAL A 197 5.16 7.57 -1.57
N ILE A 198 5.40 6.94 -2.72
CA ILE A 198 6.74 6.49 -3.16
C ILE A 198 7.78 7.63 -3.14
N PRO A 199 7.53 8.81 -3.73
CA PRO A 199 8.51 9.90 -3.68
C PRO A 199 8.84 10.33 -2.25
N ALA A 200 7.86 10.37 -1.35
CA ALA A 200 8.09 10.72 0.05
C ALA A 200 8.94 9.66 0.77
N ILE A 201 8.70 8.38 0.52
CA ILE A 201 9.54 7.28 1.03
C ILE A 201 10.96 7.40 0.50
N ALA A 202 11.14 7.71 -0.79
CA ALA A 202 12.46 7.87 -1.39
C ALA A 202 13.25 8.99 -0.70
N PHE A 203 12.60 10.11 -0.37
CA PHE A 203 13.22 11.18 0.42
C PHE A 203 13.58 10.74 1.84
N LEU A 204 12.67 10.09 2.56
CA LEU A 204 12.95 9.61 3.92
C LEU A 204 14.10 8.61 3.93
N TYR A 205 14.16 7.73 2.93
CA TYR A 205 15.26 6.80 2.77
C TYR A 205 16.59 7.52 2.50
N TYR A 206 16.59 8.46 1.54
CA TYR A 206 17.78 9.25 1.18
C TYR A 206 18.32 10.03 2.38
N PHE A 207 17.48 10.82 3.04
CA PHE A 207 17.93 11.63 4.19
C PHE A 207 18.33 10.81 5.41
N LYS A 208 17.85 9.56 5.53
CA LYS A 208 18.25 8.67 6.62
C LYS A 208 19.59 8.00 6.36
N LYS A 209 19.88 7.57 5.12
CA LYS A 209 21.09 6.81 4.80
C LYS A 209 22.24 7.67 4.28
N GLU A 210 21.96 8.84 3.69
CA GLU A 210 23.00 9.75 3.22
C GLU A 210 23.55 10.58 4.38
N LYS A 211 24.88 10.56 4.56
CA LYS A 211 25.55 11.29 5.66
C LYS A 211 25.60 12.79 5.38
N ASN A 212 25.78 13.16 4.12
CA ASN A 212 25.91 14.55 3.67
C ASN A 212 24.87 14.83 2.58
N PRO A 213 23.59 15.01 2.94
CA PRO A 213 22.56 15.28 1.94
C PRO A 213 22.83 16.60 1.22
N THR A 214 22.70 16.60 -0.10
CA THR A 214 22.92 17.78 -0.94
C THR A 214 21.64 18.16 -1.68
N THR A 215 21.54 19.42 -2.13
CA THR A 215 20.43 19.85 -3.00
C THR A 215 20.37 19.03 -4.28
N GLY A 216 21.53 18.77 -4.91
CA GLY A 216 21.60 17.94 -6.12
C GLY A 216 21.13 16.50 -5.88
N GLY A 217 21.53 15.91 -4.75
CA GLY A 217 21.04 14.59 -4.35
C GLY A 217 19.53 14.57 -4.09
N SER A 218 18.99 15.61 -3.44
CA SER A 218 17.56 15.73 -3.17
C SER A 218 16.74 15.85 -4.46
N ILE A 219 17.21 16.62 -5.45
CA ILE A 219 16.58 16.73 -6.77
C ILE A 219 16.62 15.37 -7.49
N LEU A 220 17.77 14.68 -7.46
CA LEU A 220 17.90 13.35 -8.05
C LEU A 220 16.95 12.35 -7.38
N THR A 221 16.83 12.36 -6.05
CA THR A 221 15.92 11.51 -5.29
C THR A 221 14.46 11.74 -5.68
N PHE A 222 14.05 12.99 -5.90
CA PHE A 222 12.70 13.30 -6.41
C PHE A 222 12.43 12.62 -7.75
N PHE A 223 13.32 12.79 -8.73
CA PHE A 223 13.15 12.19 -10.05
C PHE A 223 13.21 10.65 -10.01
N ILE A 224 14.06 10.07 -9.17
CA ILE A 224 14.08 8.61 -8.93
C ILE A 224 12.75 8.16 -8.33
N GLY A 225 12.21 8.87 -7.33
CA GLY A 225 10.92 8.58 -6.72
C GLY A 225 9.77 8.63 -7.73
N CYS A 226 9.72 9.69 -8.55
CA CYS A 226 8.75 9.82 -9.63
C CYS A 226 8.90 8.72 -10.70
N PHE A 227 10.14 8.35 -11.04
CA PHE A 227 10.41 7.25 -11.95
C PHE A 227 9.93 5.91 -11.40
N ILE A 228 10.20 5.60 -10.13
CA ILE A 228 9.72 4.38 -9.47
C ILE A 228 8.19 4.35 -9.45
N LEU A 229 7.55 5.47 -9.10
CA LEU A 229 6.09 5.62 -9.15
C LEU A 229 5.55 5.32 -10.56
N GLY A 230 6.08 5.97 -11.59
CA GLY A 230 5.67 5.76 -12.97
C GLY A 230 5.91 4.34 -13.45
N PHE A 231 7.05 3.74 -13.08
CA PHE A 231 7.40 2.37 -13.40
C PHE A 231 6.44 1.37 -12.74
N ILE A 232 6.09 1.55 -11.46
CA ILE A 232 5.14 0.68 -10.78
C ILE A 232 3.73 0.86 -11.38
N GLN A 233 3.27 2.09 -11.54
CA GLN A 233 1.92 2.38 -12.02
C GLN A 233 1.69 1.93 -13.47
N TYR A 234 2.56 2.35 -14.39
CA TYR A 234 2.38 2.05 -15.81
C TYR A 234 3.09 0.78 -16.23
N GLY A 235 4.29 0.52 -15.70
CA GLY A 235 5.11 -0.63 -16.07
C GLY A 235 4.66 -1.93 -15.41
N ILE A 236 4.39 -1.93 -14.09
CA ILE A 236 4.02 -3.17 -13.38
C ILE A 236 2.51 -3.38 -13.41
N VAL A 237 1.72 -2.45 -12.85
CA VAL A 237 0.27 -2.68 -12.62
C VAL A 237 -0.47 -2.91 -13.94
N GLN A 238 -0.27 -2.05 -14.95
CA GLN A 238 -0.99 -2.20 -16.22
C GLN A 238 -0.51 -3.39 -17.04
N TYR A 239 0.81 -3.61 -17.17
CA TYR A 239 1.30 -4.70 -18.00
C TYR A 239 1.10 -6.06 -17.37
N LEU A 240 1.06 -6.19 -16.03
CA LEU A 240 0.74 -7.46 -15.40
C LEU A 240 -0.66 -7.94 -15.81
N ILE A 241 -1.64 -7.04 -15.84
CA ILE A 241 -3.00 -7.35 -16.31
C ILE A 241 -3.01 -7.63 -17.82
N LYS A 242 -2.33 -6.80 -18.63
CA LYS A 242 -2.26 -7.02 -20.08
C LYS A 242 -1.59 -8.35 -20.43
N PHE A 243 -0.52 -8.71 -19.74
CA PHE A 243 0.20 -9.96 -19.96
C PHE A 243 -0.63 -11.17 -19.56
N ALA A 244 -1.41 -11.09 -18.48
CA ALA A 244 -2.39 -12.12 -18.15
C ALA A 244 -3.44 -12.28 -19.26
N ALA A 245 -3.97 -11.17 -19.79
CA ALA A 245 -4.93 -11.21 -20.90
C ALA A 245 -4.33 -11.76 -22.21
N TYR A 246 -3.11 -11.35 -22.56
CA TYR A 246 -2.42 -11.87 -23.75
C TYR A 246 -2.06 -13.36 -23.60
N SER A 247 -1.69 -13.80 -22.41
CA SER A 247 -1.49 -15.22 -22.10
C SER A 247 -2.79 -16.00 -22.33
N ASP A 248 -3.94 -15.48 -21.89
CA ASP A 248 -5.23 -16.13 -22.13
C ASP A 248 -5.61 -16.19 -23.61
N LEU A 249 -5.40 -15.09 -24.35
CA LEU A 249 -5.63 -15.06 -25.79
C LEU A 249 -4.76 -16.08 -26.54
N LEU A 250 -3.49 -16.24 -26.16
CA LEU A 250 -2.60 -17.26 -26.74
C LEU A 250 -3.14 -18.68 -26.47
N PHE A 251 -3.51 -18.97 -25.22
CA PHE A 251 -3.96 -20.30 -24.83
C PHE A 251 -5.30 -20.67 -25.46
N VAL A 252 -6.24 -19.73 -25.51
CA VAL A 252 -7.58 -19.97 -26.06
C VAL A 252 -7.54 -19.98 -27.59
N ASN A 253 -6.99 -18.93 -28.23
CA ASN A 253 -7.13 -18.76 -29.67
C ASN A 253 -6.10 -19.55 -30.48
N THR A 254 -4.91 -19.80 -29.91
CA THR A 254 -3.84 -20.51 -30.63
C THR A 254 -3.73 -21.97 -30.18
N LEU A 255 -3.85 -22.25 -28.88
CA LEU A 255 -3.73 -23.61 -28.34
C LEU A 255 -5.07 -24.34 -28.21
N GLY A 256 -6.20 -23.65 -28.41
CA GLY A 256 -7.55 -24.25 -28.38
C GLY A 256 -8.02 -24.67 -26.99
N LEU A 257 -7.46 -24.09 -25.92
CA LEU A 257 -7.82 -24.39 -24.54
C LEU A 257 -9.04 -23.58 -24.06
N GLY A 258 -9.58 -23.96 -22.89
CA GLY A 258 -10.72 -23.27 -22.28
C GLY A 258 -10.39 -21.85 -21.78
N PHE A 259 -11.43 -21.01 -21.69
CA PHE A 259 -11.34 -19.63 -21.18
C PHE A 259 -10.73 -19.57 -19.78
N GLY A 260 -9.79 -18.64 -19.55
CA GLY A 260 -9.08 -18.47 -18.28
C GLY A 260 -7.86 -19.38 -18.09
N SER A 261 -7.61 -20.34 -18.99
CA SER A 261 -6.47 -21.26 -18.87
C SER A 261 -5.11 -20.55 -18.96
N GLY A 262 -4.98 -19.54 -19.82
CA GLY A 262 -3.74 -18.77 -19.94
C GLY A 262 -3.56 -17.78 -18.80
N VAL A 263 -4.64 -17.24 -18.21
CA VAL A 263 -4.56 -16.46 -16.97
C VAL A 263 -4.04 -17.32 -15.82
N ILE A 264 -4.59 -18.53 -15.64
CA ILE A 264 -4.15 -19.47 -14.59
C ILE A 264 -2.66 -19.78 -14.75
N PHE A 265 -2.24 -20.11 -15.97
CA PHE A 265 -0.84 -20.37 -16.28
C PHE A 265 0.06 -19.16 -15.96
N PHE A 266 -0.37 -17.95 -16.32
CA PHE A 266 0.35 -16.71 -16.02
C PHE A 266 0.50 -16.48 -14.51
N ILE A 267 -0.56 -16.69 -13.73
CA ILE A 267 -0.53 -16.58 -12.27
C ILE A 267 0.46 -17.60 -11.68
N LEU A 268 0.46 -18.84 -12.16
CA LEU A 268 1.42 -19.85 -11.72
C LEU A 268 2.86 -19.44 -12.02
N LEU A 269 3.12 -18.86 -13.20
CA LEU A 269 4.45 -18.32 -13.53
C LEU A 269 4.87 -17.20 -12.59
N VAL A 270 3.97 -16.27 -12.23
CA VAL A 270 4.25 -15.22 -11.24
C VAL A 270 4.62 -15.85 -9.90
N ILE A 271 3.83 -16.80 -9.41
CA ILE A 271 4.04 -17.48 -8.13
C ILE A 271 5.40 -18.21 -8.12
N ILE A 272 5.71 -18.97 -9.17
CA ILE A 272 6.98 -19.71 -9.27
C ILE A 272 8.16 -18.73 -9.29
N THR A 273 8.06 -17.64 -10.06
CA THR A 273 9.10 -16.61 -10.15
C THR A 273 9.39 -16.01 -8.77
N LEU A 274 8.34 -15.61 -8.04
CA LEU A 274 8.45 -15.00 -6.71
C LEU A 274 8.95 -16.01 -5.66
N ALA A 275 8.37 -17.20 -5.62
CA ALA A 275 8.74 -18.24 -4.67
C ALA A 275 10.21 -18.67 -4.86
N ALA A 276 10.64 -18.88 -6.10
CA ALA A 276 12.02 -19.22 -6.41
C ALA A 276 12.97 -18.07 -6.04
N GLY A 277 12.59 -16.82 -6.30
CA GLY A 277 13.36 -15.64 -5.86
C GLY A 277 13.53 -15.60 -4.34
N ILE A 278 12.47 -15.84 -3.57
CA ILE A 278 12.51 -15.89 -2.11
C ILE A 278 13.35 -17.07 -1.60
N PHE A 279 13.17 -18.26 -2.16
CA PHE A 279 13.99 -19.41 -1.77
C PHE A 279 15.48 -19.19 -2.08
N TYR A 280 15.79 -18.48 -3.16
CA TYR A 280 17.16 -18.09 -3.46
C TYR A 280 17.72 -17.14 -2.40
N THR A 281 16.98 -16.11 -1.97
CA THR A 281 17.48 -15.17 -0.95
C THR A 281 17.66 -15.83 0.43
N ILE A 282 16.87 -16.87 0.74
CA ILE A 282 17.00 -17.61 2.01
C ILE A 282 18.12 -18.66 1.96
N LYS A 283 18.15 -19.49 0.91
CA LYS A 283 19.03 -20.67 0.84
C LYS A 283 20.31 -20.46 0.01
N GLY A 284 20.38 -19.41 -0.81
CA GLY A 284 21.52 -19.12 -1.68
C GLY A 284 21.73 -20.11 -2.84
N VAL A 285 20.76 -20.98 -3.13
CA VAL A 285 20.92 -22.06 -4.12
C VAL A 285 20.74 -21.52 -5.55
N LYS A 286 21.79 -21.57 -6.37
CA LYS A 286 21.80 -21.08 -7.77
C LYS A 286 20.63 -21.61 -8.62
N LEU A 287 20.17 -22.84 -8.38
CA LEU A 287 19.01 -23.40 -9.07
C LEU A 287 17.75 -22.53 -8.90
N HIS A 288 17.49 -22.00 -7.71
CA HIS A 288 16.32 -21.14 -7.46
C HIS A 288 16.44 -19.80 -8.20
N LEU A 289 17.65 -19.25 -8.35
CA LEU A 289 17.88 -18.07 -9.18
C LEU A 289 17.63 -18.36 -10.66
N ILE A 290 18.09 -19.53 -11.16
CA ILE A 290 17.84 -19.95 -12.54
C ILE A 290 16.35 -20.14 -12.79
N ILE A 291 15.62 -20.77 -11.87
CA ILE A 291 14.17 -20.93 -11.95
C ILE A 291 13.48 -19.56 -11.98
N ALA A 292 13.85 -18.65 -11.06
CA ALA A 292 13.28 -17.30 -11.03
C ALA A 292 13.54 -16.54 -12.35
N ALA A 293 14.78 -16.57 -12.85
CA ALA A 293 15.14 -15.91 -14.10
C ALA A 293 14.42 -16.53 -15.32
N ALA A 294 14.36 -17.86 -15.40
CA ALA A 294 13.66 -18.57 -16.48
C ALA A 294 12.15 -18.29 -16.46
N SER A 295 11.51 -18.35 -15.29
CA SER A 295 10.08 -18.04 -15.14
C SER A 295 9.78 -16.57 -15.42
N PHE A 296 10.67 -15.64 -15.04
CA PHE A 296 10.55 -14.22 -15.38
C PHE A 296 10.66 -13.97 -16.89
N ILE A 297 11.64 -14.59 -17.56
CA ILE A 297 11.78 -14.51 -19.02
C ILE A 297 10.55 -15.07 -19.71
N ALA A 298 10.06 -16.24 -19.28
CA ALA A 298 8.86 -16.85 -19.84
C ALA A 298 7.63 -15.93 -19.66
N LEU A 299 7.46 -15.36 -18.46
CA LEU A 299 6.39 -14.41 -18.16
C LEU A 299 6.38 -13.21 -19.10
N MET A 300 7.54 -12.56 -19.25
CA MET A 300 7.68 -11.38 -20.09
C MET A 300 7.51 -11.72 -21.58
N THR A 301 7.99 -12.88 -22.02
CA THR A 301 7.90 -13.30 -23.43
C THR A 301 6.46 -13.67 -23.82
N ILE A 302 5.74 -14.39 -22.95
CA ILE A 302 4.35 -14.79 -23.22
C ILE A 302 3.42 -13.57 -23.20
N GLY A 303 3.66 -12.63 -22.29
CA GLY A 303 2.88 -11.41 -22.20
C GLY A 303 3.22 -10.36 -23.27
N GLY A 304 4.51 -10.17 -23.60
CA GLY A 304 4.99 -9.07 -24.44
C GLY A 304 5.58 -9.48 -25.79
N GLY A 305 5.54 -10.77 -26.14
CA GLY A 305 6.18 -11.29 -27.34
C GLY A 305 7.68 -11.01 -27.38
N LEU A 306 8.20 -10.68 -28.56
CA LEU A 306 9.62 -10.38 -28.77
C LEU A 306 10.09 -9.16 -27.93
N TRP A 307 9.27 -8.12 -27.83
CA TRP A 307 9.59 -6.94 -27.02
C TRP A 307 9.60 -7.25 -25.52
N GLY A 308 8.73 -8.16 -25.09
CA GLY A 308 8.73 -8.70 -23.74
C GLY A 308 10.03 -9.44 -23.42
N LEU A 309 10.48 -10.32 -24.31
CA LEU A 309 11.77 -11.03 -24.19
C LEU A 309 12.94 -10.05 -24.06
N VAL A 310 13.03 -9.08 -24.97
CA VAL A 310 14.09 -8.05 -24.96
C VAL A 310 14.08 -7.29 -23.63
N SER A 311 12.91 -6.89 -23.16
CA SER A 311 12.76 -6.18 -21.87
C SER A 311 13.21 -7.04 -20.69
N ALA A 312 12.89 -8.34 -20.70
CA ALA A 312 13.31 -9.27 -19.65
C ALA A 312 14.84 -9.40 -19.57
N LEU A 313 15.50 -9.51 -20.72
CA LEU A 313 16.96 -9.61 -20.82
C LEU A 313 17.65 -8.33 -20.33
N ILE A 314 17.11 -7.16 -20.69
CA ILE A 314 17.62 -5.87 -20.20
C ILE A 314 17.49 -5.78 -18.68
N LEU A 315 16.34 -6.11 -18.11
CA LEU A 315 16.10 -6.07 -16.67
C LEU A 315 17.00 -7.04 -15.90
N LEU A 316 17.22 -8.25 -16.44
CA LEU A 316 18.14 -9.23 -15.84
C LEU A 316 19.60 -8.75 -15.89
N ALA A 317 20.02 -8.11 -16.99
CA ALA A 317 21.36 -7.53 -17.09
C ALA A 317 21.58 -6.40 -16.07
N ILE A 318 20.57 -5.56 -15.85
CA ILE A 318 20.60 -4.50 -14.81
C ILE A 318 20.69 -5.14 -13.42
N LEU A 319 19.87 -6.15 -13.13
CA LEU A 319 19.91 -6.87 -11.85
C LEU A 319 21.28 -7.52 -11.60
N GLU A 320 21.86 -8.17 -12.60
CA GLU A 320 23.20 -8.77 -12.50
C GLU A 320 24.27 -7.71 -12.23
N PHE A 321 24.20 -6.57 -12.92
CA PHE A 321 25.10 -5.45 -12.70
C PHE A 321 25.01 -4.91 -11.26
N ILE A 322 23.79 -4.73 -10.74
CA ILE A 322 23.55 -4.28 -9.35
C ILE A 322 24.11 -5.31 -8.34
N LEU A 323 23.87 -6.60 -8.56
CA LEU A 323 24.37 -7.66 -7.68
C LEU A 323 25.90 -7.72 -7.67
N LYS A 324 26.57 -7.55 -8.83
CA LYS A 324 28.04 -7.49 -8.92
C LYS A 324 28.62 -6.29 -8.16
N ILE A 325 27.98 -5.12 -8.24
CA ILE A 325 28.40 -3.93 -7.47
C ILE A 325 28.29 -4.19 -5.96
N GLN A 326 27.23 -4.85 -5.51
CA GLN A 326 27.05 -5.17 -4.09
C GLN A 326 28.09 -6.16 -3.56
N GLN A 327 28.48 -7.15 -4.36
CA GLN A 327 29.54 -8.10 -3.99
C GLN A 327 30.91 -7.45 -3.88
N HIS A 328 31.19 -6.37 -4.62
CA HIS A 328 32.43 -5.60 -4.50
C HIS A 328 32.43 -4.56 -3.36
N ARG A 329 31.28 -4.33 -2.69
CA ARG A 329 31.15 -3.40 -1.55
C ARG A 329 31.13 -4.08 -0.18
N ARG A 330 31.10 -5.42 -0.13
CA ARG A 330 31.31 -6.22 1.08
C ARG A 330 32.78 -6.60 1.18
#